data_AF-A0A495SJ85-F1
#
_entry.id   AF-A0A495SJ85-F1
#
_cell.length_a   1.000
_cell.length_b   1.000
_cell.length_c   1.000
_cell.angle_alpha   90.00
_cell.angle_beta   90.00
_cell.angle_gamma   90.00
#
_symmetry.space_group_name_H-M   'P 1'
#
loop_
_entity.id
_entity.type
_entity.pdbx_description
1 polymer ?
#
loop_
_entity_poly.entity_id
_entity_poly.type
_entity_poly.pdbx_seq_one_letter_code
_entity_poly.pdbx_strand_id
1 'polypeptide(L)'
;MKSHFLTFIIKYKFIAIALFYMFFSLIIGETHPFSCFPMYSSFPNWSYAFYLADENDKLIPAEQFQTTGGKMGHTYYSVCSSKKILYGNGMESDKELQTIGKEMMDLIALNNKSAKYSNIALHRIYFFYQNDTIKQQNKIIYERNFE
;
A
#
# COMPACT_ATOMS: atom_id res chain seq x y z
N MET A 1 -4.48 27.85 -52.20
CA MET A 1 -3.61 27.67 -51.01
C MET A 1 -4.32 27.70 -49.65
N LYS A 2 -5.43 28.43 -49.45
CA LYS A 2 -6.10 28.51 -48.13
C LYS A 2 -6.83 27.24 -47.67
N SER A 3 -7.25 26.36 -48.60
CA SER A 3 -8.03 25.14 -48.30
C SER A 3 -7.22 24.08 -47.52
N HIS A 4 -6.00 23.75 -47.95
CA HIS A 4 -5.18 22.74 -47.30
C HIS A 4 -4.75 23.11 -45.88
N PHE A 5 -4.53 24.40 -45.61
CA PHE A 5 -4.16 24.90 -44.29
C PHE A 5 -5.30 24.75 -43.28
N LEU A 6 -6.54 25.02 -43.70
CA LEU A 6 -7.72 24.86 -42.84
C LEU A 6 -7.99 23.39 -42.51
N THR A 7 -7.84 22.49 -43.48
CA THR A 7 -7.98 21.04 -43.28
C THR A 7 -6.88 20.49 -42.36
N PHE A 8 -5.65 21.01 -42.47
CA PHE A 8 -4.55 20.68 -41.57
C PHE A 8 -4.88 21.08 -40.13
N ILE A 9 -5.30 22.32 -39.90
CA ILE A 9 -5.69 22.80 -38.56
C ILE A 9 -6.80 21.93 -37.96
N ILE A 10 -7.83 21.60 -38.73
CA ILE A 10 -8.95 20.78 -38.24
C ILE A 10 -8.51 19.34 -37.91
N LYS A 11 -7.57 18.78 -38.67
CA LYS A 11 -7.07 17.41 -38.46
C LYS A 11 -6.18 17.31 -37.23
N TYR A 12 -5.33 18.30 -37.00
CA TYR A 12 -4.33 18.26 -35.92
C TYR A 12 -4.79 18.96 -34.62
N LYS A 13 -5.91 19.69 -34.62
CA LYS A 13 -6.41 20.35 -33.39
C LYS A 13 -6.62 19.38 -32.23
N PHE A 14 -7.15 18.19 -32.50
CA PHE A 14 -7.41 17.19 -31.44
C PHE A 14 -6.11 16.60 -30.91
N ILE A 15 -5.11 16.41 -31.78
CA ILE A 15 -3.78 15.94 -31.38
C ILE A 15 -3.08 17.01 -30.53
N ALA A 16 -3.16 18.28 -30.94
CA ALA A 16 -2.60 19.39 -30.19
C ALA A 16 -3.26 19.54 -28.80
N ILE A 17 -4.59 19.42 -28.73
CA ILE A 17 -5.33 19.43 -27.45
C ILE A 17 -4.91 18.26 -26.55
N ALA A 18 -4.77 17.05 -27.11
CA ALA A 18 -4.34 15.87 -26.34
C ALA A 18 -2.91 16.01 -25.81
N LEU A 19 -1.98 16.49 -26.64
CA LEU A 19 -0.59 16.73 -26.24
C LEU A 19 -0.50 17.83 -25.17
N PHE A 20 -1.26 18.91 -25.33
CA PHE A 20 -1.33 19.97 -24.34
C PHE A 20 -1.89 19.45 -23.02
N TYR A 21 -2.99 18.69 -23.05
CA TYR A 21 -3.58 18.07 -21.87
C TYR A 21 -2.59 17.15 -21.15
N MET A 22 -1.90 16.25 -21.86
CA MET A 22 -0.90 15.35 -21.26
C MET A 22 0.28 16.10 -20.65
N PHE A 23 0.77 17.15 -21.32
CA PHE A 23 1.88 17.94 -20.82
C PHE A 23 1.52 18.65 -19.51
N PHE A 24 0.33 19.26 -19.45
CA PHE A 24 -0.14 19.92 -18.23
C PHE A 24 -0.46 18.91 -17.11
N SER A 25 -1.03 17.74 -17.43
CA SER A 25 -1.25 16.70 -16.42
C SER A 25 0.06 16.18 -15.81
N LEU A 26 1.15 16.14 -16.58
CA LEU A 26 2.47 15.75 -16.07
C LEU A 26 3.10 16.83 -15.16
N ILE A 27 2.89 18.11 -15.46
CA ILE A 27 3.43 19.23 -14.65
C ILE A 27 2.65 19.41 -13.35
N ILE A 28 1.31 19.36 -13.43
CA ILE A 28 0.43 19.52 -12.26
C ILE A 28 0.49 18.25 -11.37
N GLY A 29 0.86 17.12 -11.96
CA GLY A 29 0.82 15.81 -11.32
C GLY A 29 -0.61 15.27 -11.20
N GLU A 30 -0.76 14.04 -10.73
CA GLU A 30 -2.06 13.50 -10.33
C GLU A 30 -2.52 14.15 -9.02
N THR A 31 -2.86 15.44 -9.03
CA THR A 31 -3.75 15.98 -8.00
C THR A 31 -5.15 15.52 -8.34
N HIS A 32 -5.51 14.32 -7.90
CA HIS A 32 -6.90 13.97 -7.70
C HIS A 32 -7.43 15.01 -6.71
N PRO A 33 -8.37 15.88 -7.08
CA PRO A 33 -9.13 16.58 -6.08
C PRO A 33 -9.91 15.46 -5.41
N PHE A 34 -9.33 14.84 -4.38
CA PHE A 34 -10.11 14.03 -3.46
C PHE A 34 -11.27 14.93 -3.12
N SER A 35 -12.45 14.50 -3.56
CA SER A 35 -13.70 15.11 -3.17
C SER A 35 -13.57 15.51 -1.71
N CYS A 36 -13.94 16.72 -1.34
CA CYS A 36 -14.05 17.07 0.08
C CYS A 36 -15.06 16.17 0.83
N PHE A 37 -15.70 15.24 0.12
CA PHE A 37 -16.38 14.08 0.66
C PHE A 37 -15.37 13.00 1.07
N PRO A 38 -15.41 12.55 2.33
CA PRO A 38 -14.60 11.41 2.73
C PRO A 38 -14.96 10.22 1.83
N MET A 39 -13.94 9.64 1.18
CA MET A 39 -14.09 8.46 0.31
C MET A 39 -14.74 7.28 1.05
N TYR A 40 -14.62 7.27 2.38
CA TYR A 40 -15.31 6.36 3.28
C TYR A 40 -16.10 7.18 4.31
N SER A 41 -17.42 7.13 4.26
CA SER A 41 -18.30 7.75 5.26
C SER A 41 -18.42 6.93 6.54
N SER A 42 -17.86 5.72 6.57
CA SER A 42 -17.89 4.80 7.71
C SER A 42 -16.61 3.96 7.74
N PHE A 43 -16.15 3.63 8.94
CA PHE A 43 -15.10 2.63 9.12
C PHE A 43 -15.65 1.25 8.64
N PRO A 44 -14.90 0.47 7.86
CA PRO A 44 -15.33 -0.88 7.47
C PRO A 44 -15.50 -1.76 8.72
N ASN A 45 -16.22 -2.88 8.63
CA ASN A 45 -16.38 -3.80 9.77
C ASN A 45 -15.02 -4.25 10.36
N TRP A 46 -13.98 -4.25 9.52
CA TRP A 46 -12.61 -4.51 9.91
C TRP A 46 -11.59 -3.80 9.00
N SER A 47 -10.38 -3.58 9.51
CA SER A 47 -9.23 -3.09 8.74
C SER A 47 -7.93 -3.64 9.31
N TYR A 48 -6.89 -3.69 8.47
CA TYR A 48 -5.54 -4.09 8.87
C TYR A 48 -4.56 -2.95 8.63
N ALA A 49 -3.70 -2.70 9.60
CA ALA A 49 -2.49 -1.88 9.43
C ALA A 49 -1.25 -2.72 9.73
N PHE A 50 -0.14 -2.37 9.10
CA PHE A 50 1.12 -3.08 9.23
C PHE A 50 2.24 -2.09 9.53
N TYR A 51 3.15 -2.49 10.41
CA TYR A 51 4.34 -1.73 10.74
C TYR A 51 5.50 -2.64 11.10
N LEU A 52 6.71 -2.09 11.06
CA LEU A 52 7.94 -2.76 11.44
C LEU A 52 8.43 -2.20 12.78
N ALA A 53 8.96 -3.07 13.63
CA ALA A 53 9.60 -2.69 14.88
C ALA A 53 11.01 -3.28 14.98
N ASP A 54 11.89 -2.55 15.67
CA ASP A 54 13.25 -3.02 15.99
C ASP A 54 13.25 -3.92 17.23
N GLU A 55 14.44 -4.36 17.66
CA GLU A 55 14.63 -5.22 18.83
C GLU A 55 14.18 -4.60 20.17
N ASN A 56 13.90 -3.29 20.20
CA ASN A 56 13.41 -2.56 21.37
C ASN A 56 11.93 -2.18 21.24
N ASP A 57 11.18 -2.80 20.31
CA ASP A 57 9.79 -2.50 19.98
C ASP A 57 9.59 -1.04 19.51
N LYS A 58 10.64 -0.41 18.96
CA LYS A 58 10.51 0.93 18.37
C LYS A 58 10.12 0.82 16.92
N LEU A 59 9.12 1.61 16.53
CA LEU A 59 8.64 1.68 15.16
C LEU A 59 9.78 2.10 14.21
N ILE A 60 10.01 1.29 13.18
CA ILE A 60 10.93 1.59 12.10
C ILE A 60 10.16 2.27 10.97
N PRO A 61 10.56 3.49 10.55
CA PRO A 61 9.94 4.17 9.41
C PRO A 61 9.96 3.31 8.14
N ALA A 62 8.81 3.16 7.50
CA ALA A 62 8.62 2.31 6.32
C ALA A 62 9.50 2.72 5.13
N GLU A 63 9.86 4.01 5.06
CA GLU A 63 10.71 4.60 4.03
C GLU A 63 12.12 3.99 4.04
N GLN A 64 12.59 3.55 5.22
CA GLN A 64 13.88 2.84 5.34
C GLN A 64 13.88 1.50 4.58
N PHE A 65 12.69 0.95 4.28
CA PHE A 65 12.50 -0.26 3.50
C PHE A 65 11.98 0.00 2.08
N GLN A 66 12.01 1.25 1.59
CA GLN A 66 11.43 1.63 0.29
C GLN A 66 9.97 1.14 0.14
N THR A 67 9.22 1.19 1.24
CA THR A 67 7.82 0.79 1.33
C THR A 67 6.98 1.83 2.06
N THR A 68 5.68 1.59 2.14
CA THR A 68 4.70 2.43 2.87
C THR A 68 3.70 1.52 3.58
N GLY A 69 2.94 2.06 4.54
CA GLY A 69 1.83 1.33 5.18
C GLY A 69 0.84 0.74 4.17
N GLY A 70 0.45 1.53 3.17
CA GLY A 70 -0.42 1.09 2.08
C GLY A 70 0.20 -0.03 1.24
N LYS A 71 1.49 0.10 0.87
CA LYS A 71 2.20 -0.92 0.09
C LYS A 71 2.33 -2.22 0.87
N MET A 72 2.62 -2.17 2.18
CA MET A 72 2.61 -3.35 3.05
C MET A 72 1.23 -4.03 3.09
N GLY A 73 0.14 -3.24 3.18
CA GLY A 73 -1.22 -3.76 3.06
C GLY A 73 -1.48 -4.46 1.72
N HIS A 74 -1.06 -3.86 0.60
CA HIS A 74 -1.14 -4.53 -0.71
C HIS A 74 -0.34 -5.82 -0.75
N THR A 75 0.89 -5.83 -0.23
CA THR A 75 1.72 -7.05 -0.15
C THR A 75 1.02 -8.15 0.64
N TYR A 76 0.38 -7.83 1.77
CA TYR A 76 -0.42 -8.80 2.53
C TYR A 76 -1.49 -9.47 1.65
N TYR A 77 -2.30 -8.68 0.96
CA TYR A 77 -3.37 -9.22 0.10
C TYR A 77 -2.82 -10.03 -1.08
N SER A 78 -1.73 -9.58 -1.71
CA SER A 78 -1.05 -10.33 -2.78
C SER A 78 -0.50 -11.67 -2.29
N VAL A 79 0.08 -11.70 -1.09
CA VAL A 79 0.59 -12.94 -0.47
C VAL A 79 -0.56 -13.90 -0.15
N CYS A 80 -1.63 -13.42 0.49
CA CYS A 80 -2.79 -14.26 0.80
C CYS A 80 -3.41 -14.85 -0.49
N SER A 81 -3.59 -14.02 -1.53
CA SER A 81 -4.11 -14.46 -2.82
C SER A 81 -3.20 -15.50 -3.49
N SER A 82 -1.88 -15.30 -3.49
CA SER A 82 -0.95 -16.23 -4.14
C SER A 82 -0.85 -17.57 -3.42
N LYS A 83 -0.92 -17.57 -2.08
CA LYS A 83 -0.91 -18.77 -1.24
C LYS A 83 -2.28 -19.43 -1.09
N LYS A 84 -3.35 -18.84 -1.66
CA LYS A 84 -4.74 -19.27 -1.51
C LYS A 84 -5.19 -19.35 -0.03
N ILE A 85 -4.67 -18.45 0.80
CA ILE A 85 -5.06 -18.30 2.20
C ILE A 85 -6.29 -17.40 2.24
N LEU A 86 -7.33 -17.81 2.95
CA LEU A 86 -8.50 -16.95 3.20
C LEU A 86 -8.12 -15.85 4.19
N TYR A 87 -8.58 -14.63 3.94
CA TYR A 87 -8.18 -13.46 4.72
C TYR A 87 -9.35 -12.51 4.97
N GLY A 88 -9.20 -11.70 6.00
CA GLY A 88 -10.16 -10.70 6.45
C GLY A 88 -10.84 -11.07 7.77
N ASN A 89 -11.28 -10.05 8.49
CA ASN A 89 -12.01 -10.19 9.76
C ASN A 89 -11.35 -11.12 10.80
N GLY A 90 -10.01 -11.14 10.84
CA GLY A 90 -9.24 -11.93 11.80
C GLY A 90 -9.34 -13.45 11.62
N MET A 91 -9.79 -13.94 10.46
CA MET A 91 -10.02 -15.38 10.24
C MET A 91 -8.73 -16.20 10.05
N GLU A 92 -7.59 -15.54 9.83
CA GLU A 92 -6.32 -16.19 9.55
C GLU A 92 -5.78 -16.87 10.81
N SER A 93 -5.39 -18.13 10.71
CA SER A 93 -4.74 -18.86 11.79
C SER A 93 -3.32 -18.34 12.06
N ASP A 94 -2.79 -18.61 13.24
CA ASP A 94 -1.43 -18.20 13.61
C ASP A 94 -0.36 -18.75 12.65
N LYS A 95 -0.57 -19.98 12.16
CA LYS A 95 0.31 -20.62 11.17
C LYS A 95 0.24 -19.91 9.81
N GLU A 96 -0.95 -19.51 9.40
CA GLU A 96 -1.14 -18.74 8.16
C GLU A 96 -0.52 -17.35 8.29
N LEU A 97 -0.72 -16.68 9.43
CA LEU A 97 -0.12 -15.37 9.71
C LEU A 97 1.40 -15.43 9.69
N GLN A 98 1.99 -16.48 10.27
CA GLN A 98 3.44 -16.70 10.20
C GLN A 98 3.92 -16.91 8.77
N THR A 99 3.17 -17.69 7.97
CA THR A 99 3.48 -17.91 6.55
C THR A 99 3.37 -16.62 5.75
N ILE A 100 2.33 -15.83 5.98
CA ILE A 100 2.11 -14.54 5.32
C ILE A 100 3.21 -13.56 5.71
N GLY A 101 3.48 -13.42 7.01
CA GLY A 101 4.46 -12.48 7.53
C GLY A 101 5.87 -12.78 7.02
N LYS A 102 6.25 -14.06 6.92
CA LYS A 102 7.53 -14.47 6.31
C LYS A 102 7.64 -13.99 4.87
N GLU A 103 6.65 -14.29 4.04
CA GLU A 103 6.66 -13.94 2.61
C GLU A 103 6.59 -12.42 2.39
N MET A 104 5.81 -11.71 3.20
CA MET A 104 5.82 -10.24 3.22
C MET A 104 7.22 -9.72 3.51
N MET A 105 7.92 -10.32 4.48
CA MET A 105 9.26 -9.88 4.86
C MET A 105 10.34 -10.25 3.85
N ASP A 106 10.19 -11.38 3.17
CA ASP A 106 10.99 -11.68 1.98
C ASP A 106 10.80 -10.56 0.93
N LEU A 107 9.57 -10.18 0.59
CA LEU A 107 9.30 -9.14 -0.41
C LEU A 107 9.73 -7.72 0.01
N ILE A 108 9.63 -7.39 1.30
CA ILE A 108 10.06 -6.09 1.83
C ILE A 108 11.59 -6.02 1.95
N ALA A 109 12.23 -7.06 2.47
CA ALA A 109 13.68 -7.10 2.68
C ALA A 109 14.49 -7.31 1.39
N LEU A 110 13.91 -7.93 0.35
CA LEU A 110 14.56 -8.08 -0.97
C LEU A 110 15.05 -6.73 -1.55
N ASN A 111 14.50 -5.62 -1.08
CA ASN A 111 14.87 -4.27 -1.54
C ASN A 111 15.90 -3.56 -0.64
N ASN A 112 16.30 -4.10 0.52
CA ASN A 112 17.21 -3.41 1.45
C ASN A 112 18.16 -4.36 2.19
N LYS A 113 19.46 -4.22 1.93
CA LYS A 113 20.55 -4.75 2.78
C LYS A 113 20.69 -3.87 4.03
N SER A 114 19.76 -3.94 4.98
CA SER A 114 19.86 -3.14 6.20
C SER A 114 20.70 -3.86 7.26
N ALA A 115 22.00 -3.57 7.30
CA ALA A 115 22.94 -3.95 8.36
C ALA A 115 22.77 -3.12 9.66
N LYS A 116 21.60 -2.49 9.87
CA LYS A 116 21.37 -1.56 11.00
C LYS A 116 20.60 -2.17 12.17
N TYR A 117 19.75 -3.16 11.91
CA TYR A 117 18.90 -3.79 12.93
C TYR A 117 19.26 -5.27 13.01
N SER A 118 19.43 -5.77 14.23
CA SER A 118 19.74 -7.18 14.50
C SER A 118 18.48 -8.04 14.42
N ASN A 119 17.33 -7.49 14.81
CA ASN A 119 16.03 -8.13 14.69
C ASN A 119 15.00 -7.12 14.15
N ILE A 120 14.13 -7.59 13.27
CA ILE A 120 12.99 -6.84 12.76
C ILE A 120 11.73 -7.67 12.95
N ALA A 121 10.75 -7.12 13.66
CA ALA A 121 9.43 -7.68 13.82
C ALA A 121 8.42 -7.01 12.87
N LEU A 122 7.62 -7.83 12.17
CA LEU A 122 6.47 -7.38 11.40
C LEU A 122 5.20 -7.54 12.24
N HIS A 123 4.54 -6.41 12.48
CA HIS A 123 3.30 -6.35 13.23
C HIS A 123 2.10 -6.17 12.30
N ARG A 124 0.99 -6.79 12.70
CA ARG A 124 -0.35 -6.53 12.18
C ARG A 124 -1.19 -5.94 13.30
N ILE A 125 -1.78 -4.78 13.05
CA ILE A 125 -2.87 -4.22 13.86
C ILE A 125 -4.18 -4.55 13.17
N TYR A 126 -5.00 -5.38 13.82
CA TYR A 126 -6.36 -5.70 13.39
C TYR A 126 -7.36 -4.80 14.10
N PHE A 127 -8.02 -3.93 13.33
CA PHE A 127 -9.10 -3.09 13.79
C PHE A 127 -10.44 -3.73 13.44
N PHE A 128 -11.41 -3.70 14.35
CA PHE A 128 -12.75 -4.25 14.12
C PHE A 128 -13.80 -3.58 15.00
N TYR A 129 -15.05 -3.58 14.53
CA TYR A 129 -16.18 -3.11 15.34
C TYR A 129 -16.64 -4.18 16.33
N GLN A 130 -16.83 -3.78 17.59
CA GLN A 130 -17.49 -4.58 18.61
C GLN A 130 -18.28 -3.64 19.54
N ASN A 131 -19.59 -3.87 19.65
CA ASN A 131 -20.51 -3.08 20.49
C ASN A 131 -20.39 -1.57 20.24
N ASP A 132 -20.52 -1.14 18.97
CA ASP A 132 -20.41 0.26 18.53
C ASP A 132 -19.07 0.95 18.84
N THR A 133 -18.04 0.17 19.18
CA THR A 133 -16.68 0.67 19.41
C THR A 133 -15.68 0.00 18.49
N ILE A 134 -14.69 0.76 18.03
CA ILE A 134 -13.55 0.20 17.31
C ILE A 134 -12.60 -0.40 18.34
N LYS A 135 -12.35 -1.70 18.22
CA LYS A 135 -11.33 -2.44 18.95
C LYS A 135 -10.11 -2.64 18.07
N GLN A 136 -8.97 -2.87 18.71
CA GLN A 136 -7.75 -3.21 18.03
C GLN A 136 -7.05 -4.40 18.70
N GLN A 137 -6.41 -5.22 17.88
CA GLN A 137 -5.53 -6.29 18.33
C GLN A 137 -4.20 -6.18 17.60
N ASN A 138 -3.12 -5.96 18.34
CA ASN A 138 -1.76 -5.96 17.81
C ASN A 138 -1.17 -7.36 17.92
N LYS A 139 -0.57 -7.85 16.84
CA LYS A 139 0.08 -9.17 16.79
C LYS A 139 1.34 -9.10 15.94
N ILE A 140 2.43 -9.65 16.47
CA ILE A 140 3.61 -9.97 15.67
C ILE A 140 3.24 -11.15 14.78
N ILE A 141 3.35 -10.95 13.48
CA ILE A 141 3.07 -12.00 12.49
C ILE A 141 4.34 -12.65 11.98
N TYR A 142 5.50 -12.01 12.12
CA TYR A 142 6.79 -12.62 11.78
C TYR A 142 7.95 -11.81 12.38
N GLU A 143 9.05 -12.48 12.70
CA GLU A 143 10.31 -11.85 13.13
C GLU A 143 11.46 -12.37 12.26
N ARG A 144 12.41 -11.48 11.96
CA ARG A 144 13.62 -11.81 11.22
C ARG A 144 14.85 -11.32 11.97
N ASN A 145 15.70 -12.27 12.31
CA ASN A 145 17.05 -11.99 12.82
C ASN A 145 18.03 -11.86 11.65
N PHE A 146 18.84 -10.81 11.69
CA PHE A 146 19.96 -10.57 10.80
C PHE A 146 21.24 -10.75 11.63
N GLU A 147 21.78 -11.96 11.61
CA GLU A 147 23.10 -12.29 12.20
C GLU A 147 24.25 -11.67 11.40
#